data_AF-A0A813HLT9-F1
#
_entry.id   AF-A0A813HLT9-F1
#
_cell.length_a   1.000
_cell.length_b   1.000
_cell.length_c   1.000
_cell.angle_alpha   90.00
_cell.angle_beta   90.00
_cell.angle_gamma   90.00
#
_symmetry.space_group_name_H-M   'P 1'
#
loop_
_entity.id
_entity.type
_entity.pdbx_description
1 polymer ?
#
loop_
_entity_poly.entity_id
_entity_poly.type
_entity_poly.pdbx_seq_one_letter_code
_entity_poly.pdbx_strand_id
1 'polypeptide(L)'
;MGKFGAIVTMTDCEPEVLTLLHQNALANGLGSSVSVQDLNWSDKNSFIKPAVPFDMVVAADVLYGQKDRWFMRALEAHMVQARSTVAFVACPPRSVQQLPRLDRLLRHFPASSVPLTLDSSFLSGGLAAERFLRGLAWPRPSPGAAGGKWAQKASIGRWRGALQL
;
A
#
# COMPACT_ATOMS: atom_id res chain seq x y z
N MET A 1 3.62 9.37 -5.03
CA MET A 1 4.33 9.79 -3.81
C MET A 1 5.81 10.06 -4.06
N GLY A 2 6.62 9.11 -4.56
CA GLY A 2 8.05 9.35 -4.82
C GLY A 2 8.34 10.56 -5.73
N LYS A 3 7.57 10.73 -6.81
CA LYS A 3 7.65 11.92 -7.69
C LYS A 3 7.36 13.26 -6.98
N PHE A 4 6.76 13.23 -5.80
CA PHE A 4 6.46 14.40 -4.97
C PHE A 4 7.43 14.54 -3.78
N GLY A 5 8.63 13.95 -3.86
CA GLY A 5 9.67 14.07 -2.84
C GLY A 5 9.52 13.12 -1.63
N ALA A 6 8.57 12.19 -1.67
CA ALA A 6 8.44 11.18 -0.61
C ALA A 6 9.57 10.16 -0.67
N ILE A 7 10.08 9.73 0.50
CA ILE A 7 10.96 8.55 0.61
C ILE A 7 10.05 7.35 0.80
N VAL A 8 10.06 6.39 -0.13
CA VAL A 8 9.09 5.30 -0.16
C VAL A 8 9.81 3.96 0.05
N THR A 9 9.20 3.10 0.85
CA THR A 9 9.55 1.68 0.96
C THR A 9 8.43 0.86 0.33
N MET A 10 8.70 0.27 -0.83
CA MET A 10 7.78 -0.63 -1.51
C MET A 10 8.03 -2.06 -1.03
N THR A 11 6.96 -2.82 -0.78
CA THR A 11 7.09 -4.15 -0.18
C THR A 11 6.21 -5.18 -0.85
N ASP A 12 6.71 -6.40 -0.89
CA ASP A 12 6.00 -7.62 -1.30
C ASP A 12 6.71 -8.83 -0.67
N CYS A 13 6.14 -10.04 -0.77
CA CYS A 13 6.81 -11.28 -0.34
C CYS A 13 7.27 -12.16 -1.51
N GLU A 14 6.85 -11.84 -2.74
CA GLU A 14 7.15 -12.60 -3.95
C GLU A 14 8.43 -12.02 -4.62
N PRO A 15 9.55 -12.76 -4.71
CA PRO A 15 10.82 -12.22 -5.23
C PRO A 15 10.74 -11.65 -6.65
N GLU A 16 9.90 -12.26 -7.49
CA GLU A 16 9.60 -11.77 -8.83
C GLU A 16 8.91 -10.40 -8.82
N VAL A 17 7.99 -10.18 -7.85
CA VAL A 17 7.33 -8.89 -7.67
C VAL A 17 8.32 -7.86 -7.16
N LEU A 18 9.18 -8.20 -6.19
CA LEU A 18 10.23 -7.30 -5.69
C LEU A 18 11.17 -6.83 -6.82
N THR A 19 11.59 -7.76 -7.68
CA THR A 19 12.40 -7.45 -8.86
C THR A 19 11.68 -6.46 -9.79
N LEU A 20 10.40 -6.72 -10.05
CA LEU A 20 9.56 -5.84 -10.87
C LEU A 20 9.39 -4.45 -10.22
N LEU A 21 9.14 -4.37 -8.91
CA LEU A 21 9.00 -3.10 -8.19
C LEU A 21 10.29 -2.26 -8.31
N HIS A 22 11.45 -2.90 -8.18
CA HIS A 22 12.74 -2.24 -8.33
C HIS A 22 12.94 -1.70 -9.75
N GLN A 23 12.70 -2.51 -10.78
CA GLN A 23 12.78 -2.07 -12.17
C GLN A 23 11.83 -0.90 -12.46
N ASN A 24 10.61 -0.92 -11.92
CA ASN A 24 9.65 0.16 -12.13
C ASN A 24 10.03 1.45 -11.41
N ALA A 25 10.65 1.36 -10.24
CA ALA A 25 11.21 2.52 -9.55
C ALA A 25 12.32 3.16 -10.40
N LEU A 26 13.24 2.36 -10.94
CA LEU A 26 14.31 2.84 -11.82
C LEU A 26 13.75 3.47 -13.11
N ALA A 27 12.82 2.79 -13.78
CA ALA A 27 12.21 3.27 -15.02
C ALA A 27 11.45 4.61 -14.85
N ASN A 28 11.02 4.93 -13.62
CA ASN A 28 10.36 6.19 -13.30
C ASN A 28 11.31 7.26 -12.72
N GLY A 29 12.63 7.01 -12.72
CA GLY A 29 13.62 7.93 -12.14
C GLY A 29 13.52 8.05 -10.62
N LEU A 30 12.96 7.05 -9.94
CA LEU A 30 12.69 7.07 -8.49
C LEU A 30 13.72 6.29 -7.66
N GLY A 31 14.77 5.75 -8.27
CA GLY A 31 15.73 4.84 -7.61
C GLY A 31 16.41 5.41 -6.36
N SER A 32 16.58 6.72 -6.26
CA SER A 32 17.16 7.37 -5.06
C SER A 32 16.15 7.63 -3.94
N SER A 33 14.85 7.59 -4.25
CA SER A 33 13.75 7.91 -3.32
C SER A 33 12.94 6.69 -2.91
N VAL A 34 13.14 5.56 -3.56
CA VAL A 34 12.39 4.32 -3.36
C VAL A 34 13.35 3.21 -2.96
N SER A 35 13.09 2.57 -1.83
CA SER A 35 13.66 1.28 -1.47
C SER A 35 12.64 0.17 -1.69
N VAL A 36 13.11 -1.03 -2.02
CA VAL A 36 12.28 -2.23 -2.16
C VAL A 36 12.73 -3.23 -1.12
N GLN A 37 11.80 -3.75 -0.33
CA GLN A 37 12.10 -4.69 0.76
C GLN A 37 11.10 -5.85 0.78
N ASP A 38 11.58 -7.02 1.18
CA ASP A 38 10.71 -8.17 1.45
C ASP A 38 9.83 -7.88 2.68
N LEU A 39 8.55 -8.20 2.56
CA LEU A 39 7.61 -8.15 3.67
C LEU A 39 6.59 -9.29 3.51
N ASN A 40 6.77 -10.33 4.31
CA ASN A 40 5.83 -11.42 4.42
C ASN A 40 4.93 -11.22 5.64
N TRP A 41 3.64 -10.92 5.43
CA TRP A 41 2.70 -10.69 6.53
C TRP A 41 2.54 -11.86 7.50
N SER A 42 2.88 -13.09 7.07
CA SER A 42 2.85 -14.28 7.93
C SER A 42 4.09 -14.43 8.81
N ASP A 43 5.21 -13.77 8.45
CA ASP A 43 6.47 -13.82 9.18
C ASP A 43 6.80 -12.45 9.82
N LYS A 44 6.75 -12.40 11.15
CA LYS A 44 7.05 -11.19 11.93
C LYS A 44 8.50 -10.74 11.81
N ASN A 45 9.42 -11.65 11.49
CA ASN A 45 10.84 -11.31 11.36
C ASN A 45 11.10 -10.49 10.09
N SER A 46 10.21 -10.60 9.09
CA SER A 46 10.24 -9.75 7.88
C SER A 46 9.69 -8.34 8.12
N PHE A 47 9.15 -8.03 9.31
CA PHE A 47 8.56 -6.71 9.56
C PHE A 47 9.64 -5.64 9.60
N ILE A 48 9.37 -4.55 8.90
CA ILE A 48 10.35 -3.48 8.70
C ILE A 48 10.39 -2.63 9.97
N LYS A 49 11.60 -2.49 10.51
CA LYS A 49 11.91 -1.64 11.64
C LYS A 49 12.69 -0.43 11.13
N PRO A 50 12.02 0.57 10.52
CA PRO A 50 12.72 1.73 10.03
C PRO A 50 13.36 2.48 11.22
N ALA A 51 14.50 3.12 10.97
CA ALA A 51 15.16 3.96 11.98
C ALA A 51 14.29 5.17 12.38
N VAL A 52 13.37 5.58 11.50
CA VAL A 52 12.35 6.60 11.76
C VAL A 52 10.98 6.02 11.41
N PRO A 53 9.95 6.21 12.26
CA PRO A 53 8.61 5.73 11.95
C PRO A 53 8.07 6.25 10.61
N PHE A 54 7.13 5.51 10.03
CA PHE A 54 6.45 5.94 8.81
C PHE A 54 5.43 7.03 9.11
N ASP A 55 5.31 8.01 8.22
CA ASP A 55 4.22 8.99 8.29
C ASP A 55 2.94 8.39 7.71
N MET A 56 3.07 7.52 6.69
CA MET A 56 1.94 6.95 5.97
C MET A 56 2.17 5.49 5.56
N VAL A 57 1.14 4.66 5.71
CA VAL A 57 1.05 3.32 5.15
C VAL A 57 -0.01 3.32 4.04
N VAL A 58 0.33 2.87 2.83
CA VAL A 58 -0.64 2.73 1.73
C VAL A 58 -0.72 1.27 1.30
N ALA A 59 -1.94 0.74 1.24
CA ALA A 59 -2.19 -0.61 0.80
C ALA A 59 -3.31 -0.62 -0.24
N ALA A 60 -3.04 -1.19 -1.41
CA ALA A 60 -4.00 -1.28 -2.49
C ALA A 60 -4.36 -2.75 -2.73
N ASP A 61 -5.67 -3.03 -2.70
CA ASP A 61 -6.24 -4.34 -3.02
C ASP A 61 -5.58 -5.48 -2.23
N VAL A 62 -5.43 -5.29 -0.91
CA VAL A 62 -4.79 -6.25 0.00
C VAL A 62 -5.78 -7.13 0.76
N LEU A 63 -7.08 -6.80 0.71
CA LEU A 63 -8.14 -7.49 1.46
C LEU A 63 -8.86 -8.57 0.63
N TYR A 64 -8.12 -9.35 -0.17
CA TYR A 64 -8.65 -10.52 -0.88
C TYR A 64 -8.22 -11.81 -0.15
N GLY A 65 -9.04 -12.87 -0.29
CA GLY A 65 -8.75 -14.17 0.33
C GLY A 65 -8.88 -14.18 1.86
N GLN A 66 -8.21 -15.11 2.54
CA GLN A 66 -8.29 -15.31 4.01
C GLN A 66 -7.04 -14.80 4.74
N LYS A 67 -6.34 -13.79 4.18
CA LYS A 67 -5.09 -13.25 4.71
C LYS A 67 -5.27 -11.97 5.55
N ASP A 68 -6.51 -11.56 5.80
CA ASP A 68 -6.87 -10.34 6.54
C ASP A 68 -6.16 -10.25 7.90
N ARG A 69 -6.16 -11.33 8.69
CA ARG A 69 -5.51 -11.37 10.01
C ARG A 69 -4.01 -11.07 9.95
N TRP A 70 -3.32 -11.52 8.90
CA TRP A 70 -1.89 -11.31 8.73
C TRP A 70 -1.61 -9.88 8.31
N PHE A 71 -2.40 -9.36 7.38
CA PHE A 71 -2.35 -7.96 6.98
C PHE A 71 -2.57 -7.02 8.16
N MET A 72 -3.60 -7.26 8.99
CA MET A 72 -3.90 -6.43 10.16
C MET A 72 -2.74 -6.39 11.16
N ARG A 73 -2.12 -7.53 11.43
CA ARG A 73 -0.95 -7.64 12.32
C ARG A 73 0.27 -6.90 11.75
N ALA A 74 0.50 -7.02 10.45
CA ALA A 74 1.57 -6.28 9.77
C ALA A 74 1.28 -4.78 9.84
N LEU A 75 0.06 -4.35 9.52
CA LEU A 75 -0.34 -2.95 9.58
C LEU A 75 -0.13 -2.39 11.00
N GLU A 76 -0.65 -3.06 12.03
CA GLU A 76 -0.46 -2.66 13.43
C GLU A 76 1.03 -2.48 13.78
N ALA A 77 1.90 -3.43 13.41
CA ALA A 77 3.33 -3.36 13.71
C ALA A 77 4.05 -2.16 13.06
N HIS A 78 3.57 -1.69 11.89
CA HIS A 78 4.14 -0.53 11.21
C HIS A 78 3.45 0.80 11.61
N MET A 79 2.26 0.73 12.21
CA MET A 79 1.53 1.90 12.74
C MET A 79 1.97 2.26 14.17
N VAL A 80 2.15 1.27 15.05
CA VAL A 80 2.48 1.47 16.49
C VAL A 80 3.78 2.26 16.70
N GLN A 81 4.66 2.30 15.71
CA GLN A 81 5.95 2.98 15.81
C GLN A 81 5.82 4.51 15.83
N ALA A 82 4.69 5.09 15.39
CA ALA A 82 4.43 6.52 15.51
C ALA A 82 2.96 6.81 15.89
N ARG A 83 2.77 7.73 16.85
CA ARG A 83 1.43 8.18 17.27
C ARG A 83 0.66 8.95 16.17
N SER A 84 1.30 9.26 15.04
CA SER A 84 0.76 10.07 13.95
C SER A 84 0.74 9.37 12.59
N THR A 85 1.04 8.07 12.52
CA THR A 85 1.01 7.35 11.25
C THR A 85 -0.42 7.25 10.72
N VAL A 86 -0.62 7.50 9.43
CA VAL A 86 -1.92 7.39 8.76
C VAL A 86 -1.91 6.20 7.80
N ALA A 87 -2.97 5.39 7.81
CA ALA A 87 -3.11 4.27 6.89
C ALA A 87 -4.19 4.55 5.83
N PHE A 88 -3.85 4.39 4.56
CA PHE A 88 -4.78 4.40 3.44
C PHE A 88 -4.91 2.99 2.87
N VAL A 89 -6.09 2.38 3.05
CA VAL A 89 -6.38 1.04 2.55
C VAL A 89 -7.48 1.14 1.50
N ALA A 90 -7.12 0.98 0.23
CA ALA A 90 -8.05 1.02 -0.89
C ALA A 90 -8.32 -0.41 -1.38
N CYS A 91 -9.53 -0.94 -1.18
CA CYS A 91 -9.90 -2.29 -1.62
C CYS A 91 -11.31 -2.27 -2.25
N PRO A 92 -11.44 -2.53 -3.57
CA PRO A 92 -12.76 -2.64 -4.18
C PRO A 92 -13.48 -3.89 -3.65
N PRO A 93 -14.81 -3.85 -3.46
CA PRO A 93 -15.57 -5.04 -3.11
C PRO A 93 -15.62 -5.98 -4.30
N ARG A 94 -15.03 -7.15 -4.13
CA ARG A 94 -15.03 -8.31 -5.03
C ARG A 94 -16.16 -9.29 -4.67
N SER A 95 -16.68 -9.26 -3.43
CA SER A 95 -17.88 -10.00 -3.04
C SER A 95 -18.56 -9.38 -1.81
N VAL A 96 -19.84 -9.67 -1.60
CA VAL A 96 -20.63 -9.26 -0.42
C VAL A 96 -19.94 -9.69 0.89
N GLN A 97 -19.18 -10.78 0.86
CA GLN A 97 -18.46 -11.33 2.01
C GLN A 97 -17.26 -10.48 2.47
N GLN A 98 -16.86 -9.45 1.72
CA GLN A 98 -15.77 -8.56 2.10
C GLN A 98 -16.20 -7.37 2.96
N LEU A 99 -17.49 -6.98 2.97
CA LEU A 99 -17.98 -5.88 3.79
C LEU A 99 -17.71 -6.09 5.30
N PRO A 100 -17.97 -7.28 5.89
CA PRO A 100 -17.67 -7.52 7.30
C PRO A 100 -16.17 -7.43 7.64
N ARG A 101 -15.29 -7.59 6.65
CA ARG A 101 -13.83 -7.51 6.83
C ARG A 101 -13.35 -6.06 6.91
N LEU A 102 -13.94 -5.18 6.10
CA LEU A 102 -13.73 -3.74 6.19
C LEU A 102 -14.21 -3.21 7.56
N ASP A 103 -15.38 -3.66 8.01
CA ASP A 103 -15.89 -3.32 9.34
C ASP A 103 -14.95 -3.79 10.46
N ARG A 104 -14.35 -4.99 10.31
CA ARG A 104 -13.36 -5.50 11.26
C ARG A 104 -12.12 -4.60 11.30
N LEU A 105 -11.67 -4.10 10.16
CA LEU A 105 -10.52 -3.18 10.06
C LEU A 105 -10.83 -1.86 10.79
N LEU A 106 -12.01 -1.28 10.55
CA LEU A 106 -12.48 -0.07 11.20
C LEU A 106 -12.63 -0.23 12.73
N ARG A 107 -13.09 -1.40 13.20
CA ARG A 107 -13.20 -1.68 14.64
C ARG A 107 -11.84 -1.93 15.31
N HIS A 108 -10.87 -2.48 14.58
CA HIS A 108 -9.54 -2.77 15.13
C HIS A 108 -8.70 -1.50 15.35
N PHE A 109 -8.93 -0.48 14.53
CA PHE A 109 -8.32 0.84 14.67
C PHE A 109 -9.42 1.87 14.96
N PRO A 110 -9.84 2.04 16.22
CA PRO A 110 -10.86 3.02 16.55
C PRO A 110 -10.43 4.42 16.06
N ALA A 111 -11.39 5.20 15.59
CA ALA A 111 -11.17 6.52 14.97
C ALA A 111 -10.36 7.51 15.84
N SER A 112 -10.28 7.25 17.15
CA SER A 112 -9.44 7.99 18.11
C SER A 112 -7.94 7.75 17.95
N SER A 113 -7.52 6.67 17.28
CA SER A 113 -6.13 6.21 17.26
C SER A 113 -5.46 6.35 15.89
N VAL A 114 -6.24 6.30 14.80
CA VAL A 114 -5.75 6.40 13.41
C VAL A 114 -6.87 6.99 12.53
N PRO A 115 -6.62 8.07 11.76
CA PRO A 115 -7.56 8.49 10.74
C PRO A 115 -7.51 7.50 9.57
N LEU A 116 -8.40 6.50 9.59
CA LEU A 116 -8.64 5.64 8.44
C LEU A 116 -9.66 6.32 7.54
N THR A 117 -9.22 6.88 6.41
CA THR A 117 -10.14 7.35 5.38
C THR A 117 -10.51 6.18 4.47
N LEU A 118 -11.72 5.66 4.66
CA LEU A 118 -12.36 4.73 3.76
C LEU A 118 -13.26 5.52 2.82
N ASP A 119 -12.80 5.76 1.60
CA ASP A 119 -13.59 6.46 0.60
C ASP A 119 -14.51 5.47 -0.13
N SER A 120 -15.78 5.45 0.28
CA SER A 120 -16.82 4.65 -0.35
C SER A 120 -17.32 5.21 -1.68
N SER A 121 -16.91 6.44 -2.09
CA SER A 121 -17.25 6.96 -3.42
C SER A 121 -16.55 6.22 -4.56
N PHE A 122 -15.58 5.36 -4.24
CA PHE A 122 -15.02 4.34 -5.14
C PHE A 122 -16.01 3.20 -5.45
N LEU A 123 -17.09 3.04 -4.70
CA LEU A 123 -18.04 1.93 -4.82
C LEU A 123 -19.08 2.14 -5.93
N SER A 124 -19.29 3.37 -6.40
CA SER A 124 -20.33 3.73 -7.38
C SER A 124 -19.79 4.07 -8.79
N GLY A 125 -18.48 4.06 -9.01
CA GLY A 125 -17.92 4.29 -10.35
C GLY A 125 -16.46 3.86 -10.49
N GLY A 126 -16.21 2.85 -11.34
CA GLY A 126 -14.87 2.29 -11.62
C GLY A 126 -13.81 3.30 -12.11
N LEU A 127 -14.22 4.53 -12.47
CA LEU A 127 -13.35 5.61 -12.93
C LEU A 127 -12.46 6.23 -11.84
N ALA A 128 -12.84 6.18 -10.56
CA ALA A 128 -12.05 6.78 -9.47
C ALA A 128 -10.84 5.92 -9.07
N ALA A 129 -11.02 4.59 -8.99
CA ALA A 129 -9.94 3.61 -8.87
C ALA A 129 -8.95 3.72 -10.02
N GLU A 130 -9.46 3.80 -11.25
CA GLU A 130 -8.62 4.06 -12.41
C GLU A 130 -7.87 5.39 -12.31
N ARG A 131 -8.47 6.48 -11.81
CA ARG A 131 -7.79 7.79 -11.70
C ARG A 131 -6.71 7.83 -10.63
N PHE A 132 -6.95 7.25 -9.45
CA PHE A 132 -5.94 7.11 -8.40
C PHE A 132 -4.74 6.25 -8.90
N LEU A 133 -5.03 5.15 -9.61
CA LEU A 133 -4.01 4.30 -10.22
C LEU A 133 -3.34 4.95 -11.45
N ARG A 134 -4.05 5.77 -12.23
CA ARG A 134 -3.50 6.51 -13.39
C ARG A 134 -2.58 7.67 -12.98
N GLY A 135 -2.82 8.30 -11.83
CA GLY A 135 -1.90 9.26 -11.22
C GLY A 135 -0.57 8.63 -10.80
N LEU A 136 -0.56 7.33 -10.53
CA LEU A 136 0.62 6.48 -10.40
C LEU A 136 1.03 5.97 -11.79
N ALA A 137 1.37 6.87 -12.71
CA ALA A 137 1.69 6.56 -14.11
C ALA A 137 2.53 5.27 -14.24
N TRP A 138 1.88 4.21 -14.72
CA TRP A 138 2.48 2.92 -14.98
C TRP A 138 2.48 2.70 -16.50
N PRO A 139 3.63 2.39 -17.13
CA PRO A 139 3.62 2.01 -18.53
C PRO A 139 2.80 0.73 -18.69
N ARG A 140 1.92 0.69 -19.70
CA ARG A 140 1.25 -0.57 -20.07
C ARG A 140 2.34 -1.60 -20.40
N PRO A 141 2.23 -2.86 -19.94
CA PRO A 141 3.12 -3.90 -20.44
C PRO A 141 2.98 -3.97 -21.96
N SER A 142 4.11 -4.14 -22.65
CA SER A 142 4.16 -4.29 -24.10
C SER A 142 3.18 -5.38 -24.53
N PRO A 143 2.43 -5.20 -25.63
CA PRO A 143 1.54 -6.23 -26.15
C PRO A 143 2.37 -7.46 -26.54
N GLY A 144 2.38 -8.46 -25.66
CA GLY A 144 3.26 -9.64 -25.77
C GLY A 144 3.49 -10.37 -24.44
N ALA A 145 3.28 -9.72 -23.28
CA ALA A 145 3.33 -10.37 -21.99
C ALA A 145 2.05 -11.18 -21.72
N ALA A 146 2.00 -12.42 -22.22
CA ALA A 146 0.91 -13.35 -21.99
C ALA A 146 0.81 -13.72 -20.48
N GLY A 147 -0.38 -13.57 -19.90
CA GLY A 147 -0.79 -14.32 -18.70
C GLY A 147 -0.31 -13.83 -17.33
N GLY A 148 0.00 -12.54 -17.14
CA GLY A 148 0.48 -12.03 -15.85
C GLY A 148 -0.60 -11.96 -14.76
N LYS A 149 -0.39 -12.69 -13.65
CA LYS A 149 -1.10 -12.43 -12.38
C LYS A 149 -0.85 -10.97 -11.97
N TRP A 150 -1.90 -10.27 -11.56
CA TRP A 150 -1.78 -8.93 -11.01
C TRP A 150 -0.98 -8.98 -9.71
N ALA A 151 0.15 -8.26 -9.67
CA ALA A 151 0.99 -8.16 -8.49
C ALA A 151 0.25 -7.45 -7.34
N GLN A 152 0.41 -7.98 -6.14
CA GLN A 152 -0.09 -7.40 -4.91
C GLN A 152 0.76 -6.15 -4.61
N LYS A 153 0.19 -5.09 -4.02
CA LYS A 153 0.96 -3.87 -3.78
C LYS A 153 0.61 -3.23 -2.45
N ALA A 154 1.50 -3.43 -1.48
CA ALA A 154 1.62 -2.54 -0.34
C ALA A 154 2.79 -1.57 -0.62
N SER A 155 2.54 -0.28 -0.43
CA SER A 155 3.59 0.73 -0.52
C SER A 155 3.55 1.58 0.74
N ILE A 156 4.61 1.55 1.53
CA ILE A 156 4.72 2.32 2.75
C ILE A 156 5.56 3.57 2.43
N GLY A 157 5.06 4.77 2.74
CA GLY A 157 5.65 6.02 2.27
C GLY A 157 5.91 7.00 3.40
N ARG A 158 7.07 7.67 3.36
CA ARG A 158 7.44 8.79 4.21
C ARG A 158 7.30 10.08 3.42
N TRP A 159 6.58 11.07 3.93
CA TRP A 159 6.41 12.36 3.27
C TRP A 159 6.88 13.48 4.20
N ARG A 160 7.93 14.20 3.79
CA ARG A 160 8.33 15.46 4.45
C ARG A 160 7.86 16.62 3.61
N GLY A 161 6.69 17.17 3.95
CA GLY A 161 6.24 18.43 3.40
C GLY A 161 6.82 19.60 4.19
N ALA A 162 7.63 20.44 3.54
CA ALA A 162 7.66 21.86 3.83
C ALA A 162 6.77 22.52 2.78
N LEU A 163 5.51 22.79 3.12
CA LEU A 163 4.68 23.71 2.36
C LEU A 163 5.08 25.12 2.83
N GLN A 164 6.01 25.77 2.14
CA GLN A 164 6.07 27.23 2.18
C GLN A 164 4.95 27.71 1.25
N LEU A 165 3.88 28.22 1.88
CA LEU A 165 2.89 29.07 1.22
C LEU A 165 3.54 30.40 0.81
#